data_AF-A0A3D1P5Q1-F1
#
_entry.id   AF-A0A3D1P5Q1-F1
#
_cell.length_a   1.000
_cell.length_b   1.000
_cell.length_c   1.000
_cell.angle_alpha   90.00
_cell.angle_beta   90.00
_cell.angle_gamma   90.00
#
_symmetry.space_group_name_H-M   'P 1'
#
loop_
_entity.id
_entity.type
_entity.pdbx_description
1 polymer ?
#
loop_
_entity_poly.entity_id
_entity_poly.type
_entity_poly.pdbx_seq_one_letter_code
_entity_poly.pdbx_strand_id
1 'polypeptide(L)'
;GDFIQQWQTSRFIHVMSLDFCLLCVLFSALLGDDMARRGMKNPAIFWLTALIPLFGPLAYLCLRSPLPEVSSEASASQTVLNQVGES
;
A
#
# COMPACT_ATOMS: atom_id res chain seq x y z
N GLY A 1 18.86 -9.46 -9.67
CA GLY A 1 18.29 -9.70 -8.33
C GLY A 1 18.12 -8.38 -7.60
N ASP A 2 17.29 -7.49 -8.13
CA ASP A 2 17.16 -6.11 -7.67
C ASP A 2 15.75 -5.82 -7.09
N PHE A 3 14.80 -6.72 -7.31
CA PHE A 3 13.44 -6.60 -6.78
C PHE A 3 13.37 -6.66 -5.25
N ILE A 4 14.18 -7.53 -4.60
CA ILE A 4 14.24 -7.63 -3.13
C ILE A 4 14.87 -6.36 -2.53
N GLN A 5 15.84 -5.76 -3.22
CA GLN A 5 16.54 -4.55 -2.76
C GLN A 5 15.65 -3.31 -2.95
N GLN A 6 14.96 -3.17 -4.09
CA GLN A 6 13.96 -2.12 -4.32
C GLN A 6 12.72 -2.24 -3.40
N TRP A 7 12.31 -3.47 -3.07
CA TRP A 7 11.24 -3.73 -2.09
C TRP A 7 11.59 -3.21 -0.69
N GLN A 8 12.85 -3.33 -0.27
CA GLN A 8 13.32 -2.74 0.99
C GLN A 8 13.44 -1.20 0.95
N THR A 9 13.72 -0.61 -0.21
CA THR A 9 13.88 0.85 -0.37
C THR A 9 12.59 1.62 -0.06
N SER A 10 11.41 1.04 -0.29
CA SER A 10 10.13 1.65 0.06
C SER A 10 9.64 1.21 1.44
N ARG A 11 10.39 1.51 2.51
CA ARG A 11 9.94 1.32 3.93
C ARG A 11 8.51 1.83 4.18
N PHE A 12 8.04 2.79 3.38
CA PHE A 12 6.66 3.29 3.36
C PHE A 12 5.59 2.24 3.04
N ILE A 13 5.86 1.27 2.16
CA ILE A 13 4.87 0.23 1.81
C ILE A 13 4.59 -0.64 3.03
N HIS A 14 5.63 -1.05 3.75
CA HIS A 14 5.47 -1.83 4.97
C HIS A 14 4.71 -1.08 6.06
N VAL A 15 5.01 0.20 6.29
CA VAL A 15 4.31 1.02 7.30
C VAL A 15 2.85 1.25 6.90
N MET A 16 2.57 1.64 5.65
CA MET A 16 1.20 1.86 5.17
C MET A 16 0.36 0.59 5.17
N SER A 17 0.95 -0.56 4.81
CA SER A 17 0.28 -1.86 4.89
C SER A 17 0.07 -2.32 6.35
N LEU A 18 0.98 -1.99 7.26
CA LEU A 18 0.83 -2.30 8.69
C LEU A 18 -0.28 -1.46 9.31
N ASP A 19 -0.30 -0.15 9.08
CA ASP A 19 -1.37 0.73 9.55
C ASP A 19 -2.73 0.26 9.01
N PHE A 20 -2.80 -0.11 7.73
CA PHE A 20 -4.00 -0.69 7.15
C PHE A 20 -4.45 -1.98 7.85
N CYS A 21 -3.53 -2.93 8.05
CA CYS A 21 -3.84 -4.19 8.73
C CYS A 21 -4.31 -3.96 10.17
N LEU A 22 -3.59 -3.10 10.90
CA LEU A 22 -3.93 -2.73 12.28
C LEU A 22 -5.32 -2.08 12.34
N LEU A 23 -5.63 -1.17 11.43
CA LEU A 23 -6.94 -0.52 11.36
C LEU A 23 -8.06 -1.53 11.01
N CYS A 24 -7.81 -2.49 10.11
CA CYS A 24 -8.78 -3.54 9.79
C CYS A 24 -9.08 -4.44 11.01
N VAL A 25 -8.05 -4.89 11.73
CA VAL A 25 -8.20 -5.74 12.92
C VAL A 25 -8.85 -4.95 14.06
N LEU A 26 -8.38 -3.73 14.31
CA LEU A 26 -8.91 -2.86 15.36
C LEU A 26 -10.37 -2.53 15.12
N PHE A 27 -10.75 -2.15 13.89
CA PHE A 27 -12.14 -1.89 13.53
C PHE A 27 -13.01 -3.13 13.74
N SER A 28 -12.56 -4.30 13.28
CA SER A 28 -13.29 -5.56 13.45
C SER A 28 -13.50 -5.91 14.93
N ALA A 29 -12.50 -5.67 15.79
CA ALA A 29 -12.61 -5.87 17.23
C ALA A 29 -13.61 -4.90 17.89
N LEU A 30 -13.55 -3.61 17.53
CA LEU A 30 -14.48 -2.59 18.04
C LEU A 30 -15.92 -2.85 17.59
N LEU A 31 -16.10 -3.27 16.34
CA LEU A 31 -17.39 -3.65 15.80
C LEU A 31 -18.00 -4.82 16.59
N GLY A 32 -17.20 -5.83 16.93
CA GLY A 32 -17.66 -6.94 17.76
C GLY A 32 -18.16 -6.50 19.14
N ASP A 33 -17.42 -5.60 19.81
CA ASP A 33 -17.82 -5.04 21.10
C ASP A 33 -19.09 -4.18 21.00
N ASP A 34 -19.20 -3.31 19.98
CA ASP A 34 -20.41 -2.51 19.73
C ASP A 34 -21.64 -3.40 19.47
N MET A 35 -21.49 -4.44 18.64
CA MET A 35 -22.55 -5.40 18.36
C MET A 35 -22.98 -6.16 19.62
N ALA A 36 -22.02 -6.58 20.46
CA ALA A 36 -22.30 -7.24 21.72
C ALA A 36 -23.07 -6.34 22.69
N ARG A 37 -22.67 -5.06 22.81
CA ARG A 37 -23.37 -4.06 23.63
C ARG A 37 -24.80 -3.80 23.16
N ARG A 38 -25.04 -3.88 21.85
CA ARG A 38 -26.38 -3.71 21.25
C ARG A 38 -27.21 -4.98 21.20
N GLY A 39 -26.70 -6.11 21.69
CA GLY A 39 -27.38 -7.41 21.62
C GLY A 39 -27.54 -7.96 20.19
N MET A 40 -26.78 -7.44 19.22
CA MET A 40 -26.85 -7.86 17.83
C MET A 40 -26.01 -9.13 17.63
N LYS A 41 -26.69 -10.26 17.45
CA LYS A 41 -26.06 -11.58 17.24
C LYS A 41 -26.14 -12.03 15.77
N ASN A 42 -25.92 -11.12 14.84
CA ASN A 42 -25.96 -11.46 13.41
C ASN A 42 -24.52 -11.60 12.86
N PRO A 43 -23.99 -12.82 12.70
CA PRO A 43 -22.63 -13.03 12.20
C PRO A 43 -22.47 -12.58 10.74
N ALA A 44 -23.52 -12.63 9.92
CA ALA A 44 -23.43 -12.18 8.53
C ALA A 44 -23.18 -10.67 8.44
N ILE A 45 -23.87 -9.89 9.27
CA ILE A 45 -23.66 -8.43 9.35
C ILE A 45 -22.23 -8.15 9.83
N PHE A 46 -21.76 -8.85 10.87
CA PHE A 46 -20.40 -8.69 11.37
C PHE A 46 -19.34 -8.93 10.27
N TRP A 47 -19.42 -10.06 9.57
CA TRP A 47 -18.44 -10.38 8.53
C TRP A 47 -18.53 -9.43 7.32
N LEU A 48 -19.74 -9.02 6.92
CA LEU A 48 -19.91 -8.06 5.83
C LEU A 48 -19.24 -6.71 6.17
N THR A 49 -19.51 -6.16 7.35
CA THR A 49 -18.96 -4.86 7.75
C THR A 49 -17.48 -4.94 8.13
N ALA A 50 -17.01 -6.04 8.72
CA ALA A 50 -15.59 -6.25 9.01
C ALA A 50 -14.72 -6.40 7.75
N LEU A 51 -15.27 -6.98 6.67
CA LEU A 51 -14.53 -7.21 5.42
C LEU A 51 -14.59 -6.05 4.42
N ILE A 52 -15.60 -5.17 4.51
CA ILE A 52 -15.70 -3.95 3.67
C ILE A 52 -14.40 -3.13 3.59
N PRO A 53 -13.71 -2.81 4.71
CA PRO A 53 -12.47 -2.03 4.65
C PRO A 53 -11.33 -2.74 3.91
N LEU A 54 -11.38 -4.06 3.75
CA LEU A 54 -10.38 -4.84 3.00
C LEU A 54 -10.62 -4.79 1.49
N PHE A 55 -11.88 -4.84 1.05
CA PHE A 55 -12.20 -4.97 -0.38
C PHE A 55 -11.91 -3.73 -1.21
N GLY A 56 -12.12 -2.52 -0.68
CA GLY A 56 -11.86 -1.27 -1.41
C GLY A 56 -10.40 -1.12 -1.85
N PRO A 57 -9.43 -1.21 -0.91
CA PRO A 57 -8.00 -1.15 -1.23
C PRO A 57 -7.52 -2.33 -2.07
N LEU A 58 -8.04 -3.54 -1.82
CA LEU A 58 -7.71 -4.72 -2.62
C LEU A 58 -8.11 -4.54 -4.09
N ALA A 59 -9.34 -4.10 -4.34
CA ALA A 59 -9.82 -3.83 -5.70
C ALA A 59 -8.95 -2.77 -6.39
N TYR A 60 -8.61 -1.68 -5.69
CA TYR A 60 -7.73 -0.65 -6.23
C TYR A 60 -6.34 -1.20 -6.59
N LEU A 61 -5.72 -2.02 -5.73
CA LEU A 61 -4.42 -2.62 -5.99
C LEU A 61 -4.47 -3.59 -7.19
N CYS A 62 -5.55 -4.37 -7.33
CA CYS A 62 -5.72 -5.27 -8.46
C CYS A 62 -5.94 -4.53 -9.80
N LEU A 63 -6.59 -3.37 -9.76
CA LEU A 63 -6.91 -2.57 -10.95
C LEU A 63 -5.86 -1.50 -11.27
N ARG A 64 -4.92 -1.26 -10.35
CA ARG A 64 -3.90 -0.21 -10.49
C ARG A 64 -2.96 -0.55 -11.65
N SER A 65 -2.93 0.34 -12.64
CA SER A 65 -1.93 0.31 -13.70
C SER A 65 -0.52 0.47 -13.12
N PRO A 66 0.48 -0.27 -13.64
CA PRO A 66 1.87 -0.13 -13.21
C PRO A 66 2.38 1.29 -13.49
N LEU A 67 3.25 1.79 -12.62
CA LEU A 67 3.92 3.08 -12.84
C LEU A 67 4.76 2.95 -14.12
N PRO A 68 4.72 3.93 -15.04
CA PRO A 68 5.65 3.95 -16.16
C PRO A 68 7.07 3.99 -15.59
N GLU A 69 7.93 3.07 -16.03
CA GLU A 69 9.35 3.13 -15.69
C GLU A 69 9.88 4.48 -16.17
N VAL A 70 10.38 5.29 -15.24
CA VAL A 70 11.24 6.42 -15.59
C VAL A 70 12.51 5.80 -16.12
N SER A 71 12.56 5.62 -17.44
CA SER A 71 13.80 5.36 -18.16
C SER A 71 14.83 6.39 -17.68
N SER A 72 15.96 5.87 -17.22
CA SER A 72 17.11 6.61 -16.72
C SER A 72 17.55 7.75 -17.66
N GLU A 73 16.93 8.92 -17.55
CA GLU A 73 17.38 10.16 -18.19
C GLU A 73 18.41 10.91 -17.31
N ALA A 74 18.92 10.27 -16.26
CA ALA A 74 20.01 10.80 -15.44
C ALA A 74 21.41 10.55 -16.06
N SER A 75 21.51 9.96 -17.25
CA SER A 75 22.81 9.73 -17.92
C SER A 75 23.20 10.81 -18.94
N ALA A 76 22.26 11.66 -19.39
CA ALA A 76 22.55 12.65 -20.43
C ALA A 76 23.26 13.93 -19.92
N SER A 77 23.15 14.27 -18.63
CA SER A 77 23.81 15.48 -18.08
C SER A 77 25.29 15.27 -17.72
N GLN A 78 25.74 14.02 -17.52
CA GLN A 78 27.15 13.75 -17.20
C GLN A 78 28.05 13.70 -18.45
N THR A 79 27.51 13.37 -19.62
CA THR A 79 28.29 13.39 -20.88
C THR A 79 28.55 14.81 -21.36
N VAL A 80 27.62 15.76 -21.18
CA VAL A 80 27.80 17.15 -21.66
C VAL A 80 28.74 17.95 -20.75
N LEU A 81 28.74 17.73 -19.43
CA LEU A 81 29.69 18.39 -18.52
C LEU A 81 31.13 17.88 -18.68
N ASN A 82 31.33 16.62 -19.06
CA ASN A 82 32.67 16.10 -19.36
C ASN A 82 33.23 16.58 -20.71
N GLN A 83 32.40 17.06 -21.64
CA GLN A 83 32.86 17.56 -22.94
C GLN A 83 33.16 19.07 -22.93
N VAL A 84 32.62 19.82 -21.96
CA VAL A 84 32.90 21.27 -21.81
C VAL A 84 34.15 21.53 -20.95
N GLY A 85 34.62 20.56 -20.18
CA GLY A 85 35.84 20.66 -19.36
C GLY A 85 37.16 20.39 -20.08
N GLU A 86 37.13 20.03 -21.37
CA GLU A 86 38.34 19.73 -22.17
C GLU A 86 38.52 20.68 -23.38
N SER A 87 37.94 21.89 -23.35
CA SER A 87 38.13 22.92 -24.40
C SER A 87 38.76 24.21 -23.87
#